data_AF-A0A2N7V9W3-F1
#
_entry.id   AF-A0A2N7V9W3-F1
#
_cell.length_a   1.000
_cell.length_b   1.000
_cell.length_c   1.000
_cell.angle_alpha   90.00
_cell.angle_beta   90.00
_cell.angle_gamma   90.00
#
_symmetry.space_group_name_H-M   'P 1'
#
loop_
_entity.id
_entity.type
_entity.pdbx_description
1 polymer ?
#
loop_
_entity_poly.entity_id
_entity_poly.type
_entity_poly.pdbx_seq_one_letter_code
_entity_poly.pdbx_strand_id
1 'polypeptide(L)'
;MIRSFVDKEAEKIWMGERSRRLPADIQSVARRKLRMLNAAAHLDDLRIPPANRLEALKGERRGQYSIRINDQWRICFRWMEGDVAEVEIVDYH
;
A
#
# COMPACT_ATOMS: atom_id res chain seq x y z
N MET A 1 6.96 -5.55 -9.11
CA MET A 1 7.77 -5.53 -7.86
C MET A 1 7.71 -4.14 -7.20
N ILE A 2 7.95 -4.03 -5.89
CA ILE A 2 8.06 -2.71 -5.23
C ILE A 2 9.44 -2.10 -5.51
N ARG A 3 9.46 -0.88 -6.05
CA ARG A 3 10.64 -0.15 -6.49
C ARG A 3 11.06 0.97 -5.53
N SER A 4 10.11 1.61 -4.88
CA SER A 4 10.39 2.76 -4.00
C SER A 4 9.30 2.99 -2.97
N PHE A 5 9.69 3.63 -1.87
CA PHE A 5 8.81 4.09 -0.80
C PHE A 5 8.92 5.62 -0.67
N VAL A 6 7.81 6.29 -0.44
CA VAL A 6 7.80 7.74 -0.11
C VAL A 6 8.10 7.94 1.37
N ASP A 7 7.56 7.06 2.22
CA ASP A 7 7.70 7.17 3.67
C ASP A 7 8.55 6.02 4.26
N LYS A 8 9.33 6.35 5.30
CA LYS A 8 10.23 5.40 5.98
C LYS A 8 9.49 4.34 6.80
N GLU A 9 8.25 4.59 7.18
CA GLU A 9 7.48 3.64 7.99
C GLU A 9 6.95 2.50 7.12
N ALA A 10 6.46 2.77 5.92
CA ALA A 10 6.11 1.78 4.92
C ALA A 10 7.31 0.90 4.54
N GLU A 11 8.51 1.49 4.39
CA GLU A 11 9.75 0.75 4.16
C GLU A 11 10.10 -0.17 5.36
N LYS A 12 10.00 0.32 6.61
CA LYS A 12 10.18 -0.53 7.79
C LYS A 12 9.22 -1.71 7.83
N ILE A 13 7.93 -1.46 7.58
CA ILE A 13 6.91 -2.52 7.52
C ILE A 13 7.25 -3.52 6.41
N TRP A 14 7.81 -3.06 5.27
CA TRP A 14 8.30 -3.91 4.19
C TRP A 14 9.52 -4.75 4.59
N MET A 15 10.47 -4.21 5.34
CA MET A 15 11.62 -4.97 5.85
C MET A 15 11.21 -5.96 6.96
N GLY A 16 10.11 -5.67 7.66
CA GLY A 16 9.59 -6.49 8.76
C GLY A 16 9.94 -5.96 10.12
N GLU A 17 10.37 -4.72 10.14
CA GLU A 17 10.65 -3.97 11.34
C GLU A 17 9.36 -3.36 11.87
N ARG A 18 9.28 -3.24 13.20
CA ARG A 18 8.16 -2.58 13.85
C ARG A 18 8.29 -1.07 13.71
N SER A 19 7.26 -0.44 13.16
CA SER A 19 7.11 1.01 13.23
C SER A 19 6.70 1.44 14.64
N ARG A 20 7.29 2.52 15.14
CA ARG A 20 6.84 3.18 16.39
C ARG A 20 5.80 4.28 16.14
N ARG A 21 5.63 4.68 14.87
CA ARG A 21 4.73 5.77 14.46
C ARG A 21 3.38 5.25 14.00
N LEU A 22 3.35 4.09 13.34
CA LEU A 22 2.12 3.45 12.90
C LEU A 22 1.50 2.62 14.03
N PRO A 23 0.16 2.58 14.15
CA PRO A 23 -0.53 1.74 15.12
C PRO A 23 -0.12 0.27 14.99
N ALA A 24 0.10 -0.42 16.12
CA ALA A 24 0.66 -1.77 16.13
C ALA A 24 -0.26 -2.82 15.48
N ASP A 25 -1.57 -2.62 15.60
CA ASP A 25 -2.64 -3.47 15.06
C ASP A 25 -2.67 -3.50 13.52
N ILE A 26 -2.24 -2.41 12.86
CA ILE A 26 -2.25 -2.34 11.39
C ILE A 26 -1.02 -2.96 10.72
N GLN A 27 0.11 -3.08 11.43
CA GLN A 27 1.42 -3.35 10.82
C GLN A 27 1.49 -4.74 10.17
N SER A 28 0.89 -5.76 10.79
CA SER A 28 0.88 -7.13 10.26
C SER A 28 0.06 -7.21 8.96
N VAL A 29 -1.09 -6.54 8.92
CA VAL A 29 -1.97 -6.47 7.75
C VAL A 29 -1.33 -5.64 6.65
N ALA A 30 -0.72 -4.51 6.99
CA ALA A 30 0.03 -3.68 6.06
C ALA A 30 1.17 -4.49 5.41
N ARG A 31 1.98 -5.21 6.20
CA ARG A 31 3.06 -6.08 5.68
C ARG A 31 2.54 -7.15 4.73
N ARG A 32 1.43 -7.81 5.07
CA ARG A 32 0.79 -8.80 4.19
C ARG A 32 0.35 -8.18 2.85
N LYS A 33 -0.24 -6.99 2.91
CA LYS A 33 -0.70 -6.27 1.71
C LYS A 33 0.46 -5.77 0.85
N LEU A 34 1.56 -5.29 1.44
CA LEU A 34 2.76 -4.93 0.69
C LEU A 34 3.35 -6.13 -0.07
N ARG A 35 3.36 -7.33 0.53
CA ARG A 35 3.78 -8.56 -0.16
C ARG A 35 2.88 -8.91 -1.34
N MET A 36 1.58 -8.73 -1.17
CA MET A 36 0.60 -8.91 -2.24
C MET A 36 0.81 -7.89 -3.37
N LEU A 37 1.05 -6.61 -3.05
CA LEU A 37 1.45 -5.60 -4.06
C LEU A 37 2.69 -6.01 -4.83
N ASN A 38 3.72 -6.49 -4.12
CA ASN A 38 4.97 -6.90 -4.74
C ASN A 38 4.81 -8.11 -5.68
N ALA A 39 3.84 -8.99 -5.38
CA ALA A 39 3.59 -10.23 -6.12
C ALA A 39 2.56 -10.07 -7.26
N ALA A 40 1.83 -8.96 -7.31
CA ALA A 40 0.82 -8.73 -8.35
C ALA A 40 1.47 -8.60 -9.73
N ALA A 41 0.90 -9.28 -10.73
CA ALA A 41 1.33 -9.18 -12.12
C ALA A 41 0.53 -8.08 -12.85
N HIS A 42 -0.74 -7.93 -12.48
CA HIS A 42 -1.64 -6.93 -13.02
C HIS A 42 -2.27 -6.11 -11.89
N LEU A 43 -2.61 -4.86 -12.20
CA LEU A 43 -3.25 -3.97 -11.23
C LEU A 43 -4.58 -4.55 -10.73
N ASP A 44 -5.34 -5.21 -11.61
CA ASP A 44 -6.63 -5.81 -11.27
C ASP A 44 -6.52 -7.01 -10.32
N ASP A 45 -5.33 -7.64 -10.20
CA ASP A 45 -5.10 -8.69 -9.20
C ASP A 45 -5.33 -8.16 -7.78
N LEU A 46 -5.07 -6.87 -7.57
CA LEU A 46 -5.26 -6.18 -6.29
C LEU A 46 -6.73 -5.93 -5.96
N ARG A 47 -7.68 -6.22 -6.87
CA ARG A 47 -9.12 -6.25 -6.53
C ARG A 47 -9.48 -7.47 -5.67
N ILE A 48 -8.61 -8.48 -5.62
CA ILE A 48 -8.80 -9.69 -4.84
C ILE A 48 -7.79 -9.68 -3.68
N PRO A 49 -8.22 -9.85 -2.42
CA PRO A 49 -9.62 -9.99 -1.98
C PRO A 49 -10.41 -8.67 -2.10
N PRO A 50 -11.76 -8.71 -2.21
CA PRO A 50 -12.62 -7.52 -2.33
C PRO A 50 -12.41 -6.47 -1.23
N ALA A 51 -11.98 -6.91 -0.05
CA ALA A 51 -11.63 -6.05 1.08
C ALA A 51 -10.45 -5.09 0.80
N ASN A 52 -9.65 -5.33 -0.24
CA ASN A 52 -8.64 -4.38 -0.69
C ASN A 52 -9.28 -3.06 -1.12
N ARG A 53 -10.49 -3.12 -1.70
CA ARG A 53 -11.22 -1.96 -2.25
C ARG A 53 -10.27 -1.06 -3.05
N LEU A 54 -9.61 -1.67 -4.05
CA LEU A 54 -8.68 -0.98 -4.93
C LEU A 54 -9.36 0.26 -5.52
N GLU A 55 -8.72 1.41 -5.36
CA GLU A 55 -9.24 2.71 -5.76
C GLU A 55 -8.18 3.49 -6.52
N ALA A 56 -8.56 4.06 -7.67
CA ALA A 56 -7.74 5.05 -8.37
C ALA A 56 -7.96 6.43 -7.73
N LEU A 57 -6.89 7.05 -7.24
CA LEU A 57 -6.96 8.34 -6.57
C LEU A 57 -7.16 9.48 -7.57
N LYS A 58 -7.78 10.58 -7.10
CA LYS A 58 -8.17 11.74 -7.90
C LYS A 58 -7.48 13.02 -7.39
N GLY A 59 -7.67 14.14 -8.11
CA GLY A 59 -7.09 15.43 -7.76
C GLY A 59 -5.57 15.41 -7.84
N GLU A 60 -4.89 15.98 -6.83
CA GLU A 60 -3.43 16.05 -6.72
C GLU A 60 -2.75 14.68 -6.71
N ARG A 61 -3.48 13.62 -6.35
CA ARG A 61 -2.96 12.24 -6.30
C ARG A 61 -3.30 11.43 -7.55
N ARG A 62 -3.70 12.09 -8.64
CA ARG A 62 -4.01 11.42 -9.91
C ARG A 62 -2.83 10.58 -10.38
N GLY A 63 -3.12 9.34 -10.80
CA GLY A 63 -2.10 8.38 -11.21
C GLY A 63 -1.57 7.51 -10.06
N GLN A 64 -1.99 7.77 -8.82
CA GLN A 64 -1.83 6.85 -7.71
C GLN A 64 -3.08 5.99 -7.51
N TYR A 65 -2.87 4.86 -6.86
CA TYR A 65 -3.88 3.91 -6.43
C TYR A 65 -3.80 3.73 -4.92
N SER A 66 -4.88 3.23 -4.32
CA SER A 66 -4.87 2.82 -2.93
C SER A 66 -5.55 1.48 -2.70
N ILE A 67 -5.10 0.77 -1.66
CA ILE A 67 -5.83 -0.35 -1.08
C ILE A 67 -5.97 -0.14 0.43
N ARG A 68 -7.06 -0.67 1.00
CA ARG A 68 -7.34 -0.53 2.44
C ARG A 68 -6.49 -1.46 3.28
N ILE A 69 -5.99 -0.96 4.41
CA ILE A 69 -5.48 -1.79 5.51
C ILE A 69 -6.64 -2.13 6.44
N ASN A 70 -7.35 -1.10 6.93
CA ASN A 70 -8.60 -1.16 7.69
C ASN A 70 -9.50 0.02 7.28
N ASP A 71 -10.45 0.44 8.12
CA ASP A 71 -11.35 1.56 7.78
C ASP A 71 -10.62 2.91 7.71
N GLN A 72 -9.59 3.12 8.53
CA GLN A 72 -8.85 4.39 8.63
C GLN A 72 -7.62 4.44 7.71
N TRP A 73 -6.84 3.36 7.62
CA TRP A 73 -5.52 3.36 6.98
C TRP A 73 -5.54 2.81 5.55
N ARG A 74 -4.72 3.39 4.68
CA ARG A 74 -4.53 2.98 3.28
C ARG A 74 -3.05 2.77 2.96
N ILE A 75 -2.77 1.85 2.04
CA ILE A 75 -1.51 1.85 1.30
C ILE A 75 -1.78 2.58 -0.01
N CYS A 76 -1.00 3.62 -0.28
CA CYS A 76 -1.04 4.33 -1.56
C CYS A 76 0.23 4.06 -2.35
N PHE A 77 0.11 4.00 -3.67
CA PHE A 77 1.21 3.64 -4.56
C PHE A 77 0.93 4.07 -6.01
N ARG A 78 1.98 4.17 -6.83
CA ARG A 78 1.88 4.22 -8.29
C ARG A 78 2.05 2.84 -8.88
N TRP A 79 1.30 2.57 -9.95
CA TRP A 79 1.44 1.36 -10.75
C TRP A 79 2.04 1.71 -12.12
N MET A 80 3.12 1.04 -12.50
CA MET A 80 3.81 1.23 -13.78
C MET A 80 4.21 -0.13 -14.32
N GLU A 81 3.47 -0.64 -15.32
CA GLU A 81 3.84 -1.85 -16.09
C GLU A 81 4.20 -3.10 -15.24
N GLY A 82 3.47 -3.37 -14.16
CA GLY A 82 3.76 -4.52 -13.26
C GLY A 82 4.66 -4.17 -12.07
N ASP A 83 5.17 -2.95 -12.04
CA ASP A 83 5.91 -2.40 -10.92
C ASP A 83 5.08 -1.44 -10.08
N VAL A 84 5.43 -1.40 -8.80
CA VAL A 84 4.82 -0.59 -7.76
C VAL A 84 5.88 0.39 -7.27
N ALA A 85 5.56 1.68 -7.27
CA ALA A 85 6.48 2.72 -6.82
C ALA A 85 5.77 3.71 -5.90
N GLU A 86 6.55 4.58 -5.26
CA GLU A 86 6.04 5.65 -4.38
C GLU A 86 5.10 5.12 -3.30
N VAL A 87 5.46 4.00 -2.67
CA VAL A 87 4.62 3.35 -1.68
C VAL A 87 4.62 4.12 -0.36
N GLU A 88 3.44 4.35 0.20
CA GLU A 88 3.26 4.97 1.53
C GLU A 88 2.06 4.39 2.28
N ILE A 89 2.06 4.53 3.60
CA ILE A 89 0.95 4.18 4.50
C ILE A 89 0.38 5.47 5.07
N VAL A 90 -0.87 5.77 4.72
CA VAL A 90 -1.53 7.04 5.08
C VAL A 90 -2.75 6.81 5.97
N ASP A 91 -2.95 7.75 6.90
CA ASP A 91 -4.21 7.92 7.61
C ASP A 91 -5.19 8.67 6.72
N TYR A 92 -6.40 8.14 6.55
CA TYR A 92 -7.42 8.67 5.64
C TYR A 92 -8.60 9.32 6.39
N HIS A 93 -8.41 9.75 7.65
CA HIS A 93 -9.34 10.58 8.42
C HIS A 93 -8.92 12.06 8.45
#